data_AF-A0A836UND0-F1
#
_entry.id   AF-A0A836UND0-F1
#
_cell.length_a   1.000
_cell.length_b   1.000
_cell.length_c   1.000
_cell.angle_alpha   90.00
_cell.angle_beta   90.00
_cell.angle_gamma   90.00
#
_symmetry.space_group_name_H-M   'P 1'
#
loop_
_entity.id
_entity.type
_entity.pdbx_description
1 polymer ?
#
loop_
_entity_poly.entity_id
_entity_poly.type
_entity_poly.pdbx_seq_one_letter_code
_entity_poly.pdbx_strand_id
1 'polypeptide(L)'
;MPKARQNPLSASCLDGASDIRSEAAEALGHLRQPTSIDPLVDALDDADSQVRISAIRGLASIRGEEVHELLFWHFGSDFDPLTFPTLVDVLGERQDRRIVKPALRHLVDFPSPAVRLQLLNGVCRALGTGDQFYRLLSRDDNDRVAIITRLLKRATTALVSARCIEQAHHARLGELCSGLVLAYEEDKAEEMVETMKKIVITVRDGLSGSGEQAHEVLSIYVVLIAINNFINNPTISDSPIAQEIFLVVCLQRMAGLIGEIDKRA
;
A
#
# COMPACT_ATOMS: atom_id res chain seq x y z
N MET A 1 36.19 14.70 28.46
CA MET A 1 35.46 13.62 27.76
C MET A 1 35.84 13.66 26.30
N PRO A 2 36.20 12.54 25.65
CA PRO A 2 36.52 12.58 24.24
C PRO A 2 35.21 12.88 23.48
N LYS A 3 35.16 13.99 22.73
CA LYS A 3 34.14 14.18 21.71
C LYS A 3 34.20 12.92 20.83
N ALA A 4 33.12 12.15 20.75
CA ALA A 4 33.02 11.10 19.75
C ALA A 4 33.44 11.74 18.41
N ARG A 5 34.47 11.20 17.75
CA ARG A 5 34.85 11.71 16.43
C ARG A 5 33.61 11.57 15.56
N GLN A 6 32.95 12.69 15.24
CA GLN A 6 31.90 12.70 14.24
C GLN A 6 32.49 12.04 12.99
N ASN A 7 31.78 11.02 12.47
CA ASN A 7 32.16 10.40 11.22
C ASN A 7 32.21 11.52 10.16
N PRO A 8 33.26 11.62 9.32
CA PRO A 8 33.33 12.63 8.26
C PRO A 8 32.07 12.65 7.38
N LEU A 9 31.41 11.50 7.19
CA LEU A 9 30.13 11.42 6.48
C LEU A 9 29.00 12.16 7.20
N SER A 10 28.96 12.16 8.54
CA SER A 10 27.98 12.93 9.30
C SER A 10 28.14 14.44 9.08
N ALA A 11 29.38 14.93 9.00
CA ALA A 11 29.63 16.34 8.71
C ALA A 11 29.29 16.69 7.25
N SER A 12 29.67 15.82 6.30
CA SER A 12 29.35 16.00 4.88
C SER A 12 27.85 15.94 4.58
N CYS A 13 27.06 15.25 5.42
CA CYS A 13 25.61 15.18 5.32
C CYS A 13 24.91 16.51 5.69
N LEU A 14 25.63 17.46 6.33
CA LEU A 14 25.07 18.72 6.83
C LEU A 14 25.67 19.94 6.13
N ASP A 15 27.00 19.96 5.94
CA ASP A 15 27.73 21.18 5.56
C ASP A 15 28.22 21.20 4.09
N GLY A 16 27.93 20.15 3.32
CA GLY A 16 28.33 20.03 1.92
C GLY A 16 27.42 20.77 0.92
N ALA A 17 27.80 20.78 -0.37
CA ALA A 17 26.87 21.07 -1.46
C ALA A 17 25.77 19.98 -1.53
N SER A 18 24.61 20.25 -2.12
CA SER A 18 23.45 19.35 -1.99
C SER A 18 23.66 17.96 -2.62
N ASP A 19 24.45 17.87 -3.68
CA ASP A 19 24.93 16.61 -4.25
C ASP A 19 25.77 15.81 -3.22
N ILE A 20 26.75 16.47 -2.58
CA ILE A 20 27.59 15.87 -1.54
C ILE A 20 26.76 15.44 -0.32
N ARG A 21 25.78 16.26 0.11
CA ARG A 21 24.92 15.91 1.25
C ARG A 21 24.05 14.70 0.93
N SER A 22 23.52 14.62 -0.29
CA SER A 22 22.72 13.48 -0.74
C SER A 22 23.53 12.20 -0.77
N GLU A 23 24.74 12.24 -1.36
CA GLU A 23 25.66 11.09 -1.37
C GLU A 23 26.08 10.68 0.05
N ALA A 24 26.31 11.66 0.94
CA ALA A 24 26.63 11.39 2.33
C ALA A 24 25.47 10.70 3.08
N ALA A 25 24.22 11.15 2.87
CA ALA A 25 23.04 10.51 3.43
C ALA A 25 22.87 9.07 2.93
N GLU A 26 23.06 8.83 1.63
CA GLU A 26 23.02 7.48 1.06
C GLU A 26 24.12 6.59 1.66
N ALA A 27 25.34 7.09 1.74
CA ALA A 27 26.47 6.38 2.35
C ALA A 27 26.21 6.03 3.83
N LEU A 28 25.67 6.96 4.62
CA LEU A 28 25.29 6.73 6.02
C LEU A 28 24.22 5.64 6.14
N GLY A 29 23.27 5.59 5.21
CA GLY A 29 22.28 4.52 5.08
C GLY A 29 22.89 3.15 4.81
N HIS A 30 23.88 3.08 3.91
CA HIS A 30 24.59 1.83 3.61
C HIS A 30 25.43 1.31 4.77
N LEU A 31 25.96 2.20 5.61
CA LEU A 31 26.67 1.80 6.83
C LEU A 31 25.76 1.11 7.84
N ARG A 32 24.47 1.44 7.86
CA ARG A 32 23.46 0.85 8.75
C ARG A 32 23.82 0.91 10.24
N GLN A 33 24.59 1.92 10.64
CA GLN A 33 25.01 2.10 12.02
C GLN A 33 23.97 2.91 12.79
N PRO A 34 23.68 2.61 14.07
CA PRO A 34 22.78 3.42 14.88
C PRO A 34 23.21 4.90 14.96
N THR A 35 24.52 5.18 14.91
CA THR A 35 25.07 6.54 14.88
C THR A 35 24.78 7.31 13.59
N SER A 36 24.27 6.64 12.55
CA SER A 36 23.79 7.28 11.33
C SER A 36 22.39 7.87 11.49
N ILE A 37 21.62 7.50 12.52
CA ILE A 37 20.22 7.92 12.67
C ILE A 37 20.14 9.44 12.81
N ASP A 38 20.82 10.05 13.79
CA ASP A 38 20.68 11.50 14.04
C ASP A 38 21.04 12.36 12.81
N PRO A 39 22.17 12.14 12.11
CA PRO A 39 22.48 12.92 10.90
C PRO A 39 21.46 12.71 9.76
N LEU A 40 20.88 11.51 9.65
CA LEU A 40 19.85 11.25 8.65
C LEU A 40 18.52 11.89 9.03
N VAL A 41 18.19 11.96 10.33
CA VAL A 41 17.02 12.69 10.82
C VAL A 41 17.17 14.17 10.53
N ASP A 42 18.34 14.77 10.79
CA ASP A 42 18.60 16.17 10.43
C ASP A 42 18.44 16.42 8.91
N ALA A 43 18.86 15.45 8.09
CA ALA A 43 18.75 15.53 6.64
C ALA A 43 17.31 15.37 6.09
N LEU A 44 16.33 14.97 6.92
CA LEU A 44 14.91 14.95 6.52
C LEU A 44 14.34 16.36 6.32
N ASP A 45 14.93 17.37 6.95
CA ASP A 45 14.51 18.77 6.86
C ASP A 45 15.37 19.60 5.88
N ASP A 46 16.21 18.92 5.07
CA ASP A 46 17.09 19.59 4.13
C ASP A 46 16.30 20.37 3.05
N ALA A 47 16.82 21.52 2.62
CA ALA A 47 16.20 22.34 1.59
C ALA A 47 16.12 21.62 0.23
N ASP A 48 17.09 20.75 -0.08
CA ASP A 48 17.14 19.98 -1.32
C ASP A 48 16.37 18.65 -1.17
N SER A 49 15.42 18.42 -2.07
CA SER A 49 14.58 17.21 -2.01
C SER A 49 15.34 15.91 -2.26
N GLN A 50 16.47 15.95 -2.99
CA GLN A 50 17.29 14.76 -3.18
C GLN A 50 17.96 14.34 -1.87
N VAL A 51 18.41 15.30 -1.07
CA VAL A 51 18.97 15.02 0.26
C VAL A 51 17.91 14.38 1.16
N ARG A 52 16.69 14.94 1.18
CA ARG A 52 15.56 14.36 1.94
C ARG A 52 15.23 12.93 1.48
N ILE A 53 15.19 12.67 0.17
CA ILE A 53 14.94 11.33 -0.38
C ILE A 53 16.04 10.34 0.05
N SER A 54 17.30 10.75 -0.04
CA SER A 54 18.45 9.94 0.40
C SER A 54 18.42 9.67 1.90
N ALA A 55 18.00 10.65 2.70
CA ALA A 55 17.78 10.49 4.14
C ALA A 55 16.70 9.45 4.46
N ILE A 56 15.54 9.52 3.79
CA ILE A 56 14.45 8.54 3.93
C ILE A 56 14.92 7.12 3.60
N ARG A 57 15.60 6.94 2.47
CA ARG A 57 16.15 5.63 2.05
C ARG A 57 17.23 5.13 3.00
N GLY A 58 18.06 6.04 3.50
CA GLY A 58 19.10 5.74 4.46
C GLY A 58 18.54 5.24 5.77
N LEU A 59 17.53 5.94 6.32
CA LEU A 59 16.81 5.51 7.51
C LEU A 59 16.11 4.16 7.29
N ALA A 60 15.43 3.97 6.16
CA ALA A 60 14.76 2.70 5.85
C ALA A 60 15.72 1.49 5.75
N SER A 61 17.01 1.75 5.47
CA SER A 61 18.06 0.73 5.45
C SER A 61 18.57 0.34 6.84
N ILE A 62 18.34 1.18 7.85
CA ILE A 62 18.70 0.90 9.25
C ILE A 62 17.64 -0.03 9.85
N ARG A 63 18.09 -1.03 10.62
CA ARG A 63 17.20 -1.96 11.32
C ARG A 63 16.80 -1.37 12.68
N GLY A 64 15.51 -1.43 13.00
CA GLY A 64 14.99 -1.04 14.31
C GLY A 64 13.56 -0.49 14.19
N GLU A 65 12.68 -0.92 15.09
CA GLU A 65 11.27 -0.48 15.10
C GLU A 65 11.15 1.04 15.28
N GLU A 66 12.03 1.62 16.10
CA GLU A 66 12.08 3.06 16.36
C GLU A 66 12.27 3.88 15.07
N VAL A 67 13.08 3.38 14.13
CA VAL A 67 13.29 4.04 12.82
C VAL A 67 12.04 3.94 11.94
N HIS A 68 11.28 2.85 12.06
CA HIS A 68 10.04 2.67 11.31
C HIS A 68 8.97 3.63 11.81
N GLU A 69 8.82 3.72 13.14
CA GLU A 69 7.93 4.71 13.75
C GLU A 69 8.34 6.13 13.39
N LEU A 70 9.63 6.45 13.39
CA LEU A 70 10.12 7.76 12.96
C LEU A 70 9.72 8.09 11.52
N LEU A 71 9.93 7.17 10.58
CA LEU A 71 9.52 7.35 9.18
C LEU A 71 8.00 7.49 9.03
N PHE A 72 7.22 6.76 9.83
CA PHE A 72 5.77 6.91 9.86
C PHE A 72 5.34 8.28 10.41
N TRP A 73 5.97 8.77 11.47
CA TRP A 73 5.72 10.11 12.01
C TRP A 73 6.07 11.20 11.00
N HIS A 74 7.20 11.07 10.29
CA HIS A 74 7.57 11.98 9.22
C HIS A 74 6.56 11.92 8.06
N PHE A 75 6.09 10.74 7.68
CA PHE A 75 5.02 10.57 6.69
C PHE A 75 3.69 11.25 7.08
N GLY A 76 3.37 11.28 8.37
CA GLY A 76 2.17 11.93 8.90
C GLY A 76 2.32 13.43 9.19
N SER A 77 3.50 14.02 8.93
CA SER A 77 3.80 15.43 9.20
C SER A 77 3.37 16.32 8.03
N ASP A 78 4.18 17.31 7.66
CA ASP A 78 3.88 18.19 6.53
C ASP A 78 3.96 17.42 5.21
N PHE A 79 2.94 17.60 4.36
CA PHE A 79 2.87 16.92 3.08
C PHE A 79 3.88 17.52 2.09
N ASP A 80 4.90 16.72 1.73
CA ASP A 80 5.87 17.04 0.69
C ASP A 80 5.69 16.10 -0.52
N PRO A 81 5.16 16.60 -1.66
CA PRO A 81 4.97 15.80 -2.87
C PRO A 81 6.27 15.17 -3.41
N LEU A 82 7.43 15.75 -3.13
CA LEU A 82 8.70 15.26 -3.68
C LEU A 82 9.20 14.02 -2.94
N THR A 83 8.93 13.92 -1.63
CA THR A 83 9.37 12.79 -0.79
C THR A 83 8.27 11.75 -0.56
N PHE A 84 7.00 12.14 -0.68
CA PHE A 84 5.85 11.29 -0.38
C PHE A 84 5.83 9.95 -1.12
N PRO A 85 6.12 9.85 -2.45
CA PRO A 85 6.19 8.56 -3.12
C PRO A 85 7.30 7.65 -2.58
N THR A 86 8.41 8.22 -2.12
CA THR A 86 9.50 7.47 -1.48
C THR A 86 9.05 6.94 -0.12
N LEU A 87 8.37 7.76 0.69
CA LEU A 87 7.83 7.34 1.98
C LEU A 87 6.79 6.22 1.83
N VAL A 88 5.90 6.33 0.85
CA VAL A 88 4.91 5.28 0.55
C VAL A 88 5.57 3.98 0.12
N ASP A 89 6.65 4.05 -0.66
CA ASP A 89 7.39 2.87 -1.10
C ASP A 89 8.09 2.18 0.09
N VAL A 90 8.88 2.92 0.87
CA VAL A 90 9.64 2.33 1.99
C VAL A 90 8.73 1.79 3.10
N LEU A 91 7.64 2.49 3.45
CA LEU A 91 6.68 2.03 4.45
C LEU A 91 5.82 0.88 3.89
N GLY A 92 5.53 0.89 2.60
CA GLY A 92 4.82 -0.18 1.89
C GLY A 92 5.60 -1.50 1.88
N GLU A 93 6.90 -1.46 1.59
CA GLU A 93 7.80 -2.64 1.64
C GLU A 93 7.82 -3.28 3.03
N ARG A 94 7.62 -2.49 4.09
CA ARG A 94 7.54 -2.95 5.48
C ARG A 94 6.13 -3.36 5.90
N GLN A 95 5.18 -3.35 4.98
CA GLN A 95 3.77 -3.67 5.24
C GLN A 95 3.10 -2.76 6.28
N ASP A 96 3.53 -1.49 6.37
CA ASP A 96 2.89 -0.53 7.28
C ASP A 96 1.53 -0.09 6.73
N ARG A 97 0.48 -0.73 7.22
CA ARG A 97 -0.90 -0.52 6.77
C ARG A 97 -1.45 0.88 7.06
N ARG A 98 -0.81 1.64 7.96
CA ARG A 98 -1.27 2.99 8.33
C ARG A 98 -1.18 3.95 7.15
N ILE A 99 -0.30 3.69 6.17
CA ILE A 99 -0.14 4.54 4.97
C ILE A 99 -1.28 4.39 3.96
N VAL A 100 -2.07 3.32 4.04
CA VAL A 100 -3.07 2.96 3.00
C VAL A 100 -4.03 4.11 2.73
N LYS A 101 -4.63 4.69 3.77
CA LYS A 101 -5.62 5.76 3.61
C LYS A 101 -4.97 7.08 3.16
N PRO A 102 -3.87 7.57 3.77
CA PRO A 102 -3.20 8.78 3.29
C PRO A 102 -2.68 8.65 1.86
N ALA A 103 -2.05 7.53 1.49
CA ALA A 103 -1.54 7.30 0.13
C ALA A 103 -2.64 7.36 -0.93
N LEU A 104 -3.81 6.74 -0.66
CA LEU A 104 -4.96 6.79 -1.57
C LEU A 104 -5.61 8.17 -1.65
N ARG A 105 -5.62 8.94 -0.54
CA ARG A 105 -6.13 10.31 -0.52
C ARG A 105 -5.26 11.21 -1.40
N HIS A 106 -3.95 11.11 -1.29
CA HIS A 106 -3.00 11.98 -1.99
C HIS A 106 -2.80 11.62 -3.47
N LEU A 107 -3.43 10.56 -4.00
CA LEU A 107 -3.37 10.26 -5.44
C LEU A 107 -3.75 11.47 -6.31
N VAL A 108 -4.68 12.30 -5.84
CA VAL A 108 -5.16 13.49 -6.55
C VAL A 108 -4.11 14.59 -6.68
N ASP A 109 -3.12 14.60 -5.78
CA ASP A 109 -2.07 15.61 -5.72
C ASP A 109 -0.92 15.32 -6.70
N PHE A 110 -0.94 14.15 -7.36
CA PHE A 110 0.10 13.73 -8.30
C PHE A 110 -0.43 13.75 -9.75
N PRO A 111 -0.02 14.73 -10.57
CA PRO A 111 -0.46 14.79 -11.97
C PRO A 111 0.14 13.67 -12.83
N SER A 112 1.34 13.18 -12.47
CA SER A 112 2.01 12.11 -13.21
C SER A 112 1.33 10.74 -12.99
N PRO A 113 0.83 10.07 -14.04
CA PRO A 113 0.24 8.74 -13.93
C PRO A 113 1.22 7.71 -13.37
N ALA A 114 2.50 7.81 -13.72
CA ALA A 114 3.53 6.91 -13.23
C ALA A 114 3.69 6.98 -11.71
N VAL A 115 3.62 8.18 -11.13
CA VAL A 115 3.70 8.38 -9.68
C VAL A 115 2.46 7.81 -8.99
N ARG A 116 1.26 8.02 -9.55
CA ARG A 116 0.05 7.39 -9.00
C ARG A 116 0.12 5.86 -9.01
N LEU A 117 0.66 5.26 -10.07
CA LEU A 117 0.89 3.80 -10.13
C LEU A 117 1.89 3.34 -9.06
N GLN A 118 2.94 4.12 -8.79
CA GLN A 118 3.89 3.85 -7.70
C GLN A 118 3.18 3.87 -6.35
N LEU A 119 2.33 4.87 -6.10
CA LEU A 119 1.55 4.95 -4.85
C LEU A 119 0.60 3.76 -4.70
N LEU A 120 -0.10 3.36 -5.77
CA LEU A 120 -0.96 2.17 -5.75
C LEU A 120 -0.17 0.89 -5.47
N ASN A 121 1.01 0.74 -6.07
CA ASN A 121 1.88 -0.38 -5.78
C ASN A 121 2.36 -0.38 -4.32
N GLY A 122 2.72 0.78 -3.76
CA GLY A 122 3.06 0.93 -2.35
C GLY A 122 1.91 0.56 -1.42
N VAL A 123 0.67 0.93 -1.76
CA VAL A 123 -0.53 0.49 -1.04
C VAL A 123 -0.71 -1.03 -1.12
N CYS A 124 -0.54 -1.63 -2.29
CA CYS A 124 -0.56 -3.09 -2.45
C CYS A 124 0.49 -3.80 -1.58
N ARG A 125 1.73 -3.29 -1.56
CA ARG A 125 2.79 -3.79 -0.68
C ARG A 125 2.41 -3.64 0.80
N ALA A 126 1.85 -2.50 1.20
CA ALA A 126 1.35 -2.24 2.55
C ALA A 126 0.27 -3.25 3.00
N LEU A 127 -0.60 -3.67 2.08
CA LEU A 127 -1.64 -4.68 2.31
C LEU A 127 -1.10 -6.12 2.34
N GLY A 128 0.18 -6.32 2.04
CA GLY A 128 0.85 -7.62 2.04
C GLY A 128 0.71 -8.40 0.72
N THR A 129 0.42 -7.73 -0.40
CA THR A 129 0.30 -8.40 -1.72
C THR A 129 1.61 -8.43 -2.51
N GLY A 130 2.68 -7.84 -1.96
CA GLY A 130 3.98 -7.70 -2.64
C GLY A 130 3.86 -7.03 -4.01
N ASP A 131 4.67 -7.46 -4.97
CA ASP A 131 4.74 -6.86 -6.31
C ASP A 131 3.65 -7.35 -7.27
N GLN A 132 2.53 -7.86 -6.76
CA GLN A 132 1.47 -8.40 -7.62
C GLN A 132 0.89 -7.35 -8.56
N PHE A 133 0.74 -6.10 -8.10
CA PHE A 133 0.21 -5.01 -8.91
C PHE A 133 1.05 -4.77 -10.17
N TYR A 134 2.35 -4.49 -10.02
CA TYR A 134 3.23 -4.31 -11.18
C TYR A 134 3.39 -5.57 -12.02
N ARG A 135 3.47 -6.76 -11.40
CA ARG A 135 3.53 -8.02 -12.15
C ARG A 135 2.33 -8.24 -13.06
N LEU A 136 1.15 -7.74 -12.71
CA LEU A 136 -0.04 -7.79 -13.57
C LEU A 136 -0.01 -6.67 -14.62
N LEU A 137 0.42 -5.47 -14.22
CA LEU A 137 0.49 -4.32 -15.12
C LEU A 137 1.48 -4.52 -16.28
N SER A 138 2.59 -5.22 -16.04
CA SER A 138 3.63 -5.50 -17.05
C SER A 138 3.34 -6.69 -17.96
N ARG A 139 2.18 -7.35 -17.82
CA ARG A 139 1.78 -8.48 -18.67
C ARG A 139 1.14 -8.00 -19.96
N ASP A 140 1.29 -8.79 -21.01
CA ASP A 140 0.46 -8.63 -22.21
C ASP A 140 -1.03 -8.82 -21.88
N ASP A 141 -1.88 -8.26 -22.73
CA ASP A 141 -3.31 -8.15 -22.46
C ASP A 141 -3.99 -9.51 -22.32
N ASN A 142 -3.63 -10.49 -23.16
CA ASN A 142 -4.23 -11.83 -23.14
C ASN A 142 -3.88 -12.59 -21.85
N ASP A 143 -2.60 -12.60 -21.47
CA ASP A 143 -2.16 -13.22 -20.22
C ASP A 143 -2.77 -12.50 -19.01
N ARG A 144 -2.83 -11.16 -19.05
CA ARG A 144 -3.38 -10.35 -17.96
C ARG A 144 -4.85 -10.66 -17.73
N VAL A 145 -5.67 -10.68 -18.78
CA VAL A 145 -7.11 -11.01 -18.69
C VAL A 145 -7.30 -12.41 -18.12
N ALA A 146 -6.58 -13.40 -18.65
CA ALA A 146 -6.68 -14.79 -18.17
C ALA A 146 -6.30 -14.94 -16.69
N ILE A 147 -5.30 -14.19 -16.22
CA ILE A 147 -4.88 -14.20 -14.81
C ILE A 147 -5.91 -13.47 -13.95
N ILE A 148 -6.38 -12.28 -14.34
CA ILE A 148 -7.37 -11.52 -13.58
C ILE A 148 -8.67 -12.30 -13.43
N THR A 149 -9.21 -12.90 -14.50
CA THR A 149 -10.42 -13.74 -14.44
C THR A 149 -10.24 -14.89 -13.44
N ARG A 150 -9.06 -15.53 -13.41
CA ARG A 150 -8.76 -16.60 -12.45
C ARG A 150 -8.69 -16.10 -11.01
N LEU A 151 -8.06 -14.94 -10.79
CA LEU A 151 -7.98 -14.31 -9.47
C LEU A 151 -9.35 -13.92 -8.95
N LEU A 152 -10.19 -13.30 -9.80
CA LEU A 152 -11.58 -12.96 -9.49
C LEU A 152 -12.37 -14.20 -9.09
N LYS A 153 -12.41 -15.24 -9.94
CA LYS A 153 -13.15 -16.48 -9.66
C LYS A 153 -12.73 -17.13 -8.34
N ARG A 154 -11.42 -17.15 -8.05
CA ARG A 154 -10.91 -17.68 -6.77
C ARG A 154 -11.34 -16.84 -5.58
N ALA A 155 -11.19 -15.52 -5.68
CA ALA A 155 -11.53 -14.60 -4.59
C ALA A 155 -13.04 -14.64 -4.30
N THR A 156 -13.88 -14.60 -5.32
CA THR A 156 -15.33 -14.65 -5.17
C THR A 156 -15.81 -15.99 -4.61
N THR A 157 -15.22 -17.10 -5.03
CA THR A 157 -15.54 -18.43 -4.44
C THR A 157 -15.21 -18.47 -2.96
N ALA A 158 -14.05 -17.93 -2.55
CA ALA A 158 -13.66 -17.86 -1.15
C ALA A 158 -14.59 -16.95 -0.33
N LEU A 159 -15.06 -15.83 -0.89
CA LEU A 159 -16.03 -14.96 -0.23
C LEU A 159 -17.39 -15.63 -0.03
N VAL A 160 -17.91 -16.32 -1.04
CA VAL A 160 -19.22 -16.99 -0.96
C VAL A 160 -19.22 -18.15 0.03
N SER A 161 -18.09 -18.81 0.21
CA SER A 161 -17.90 -19.92 1.14
C SER A 161 -17.43 -19.49 2.54
N ALA A 162 -17.30 -18.19 2.79
CA ALA A 162 -16.75 -17.64 4.03
C ALA A 162 -17.67 -17.91 5.23
N ARG A 163 -17.18 -18.64 6.23
CA ARG A 163 -17.95 -18.97 7.44
C ARG A 163 -18.03 -17.82 8.44
N CYS A 164 -17.05 -16.90 8.42
CA CYS A 164 -17.04 -15.71 9.27
C CYS A 164 -18.06 -14.62 8.85
N ILE A 165 -18.71 -14.78 7.69
CA ILE A 165 -19.76 -13.88 7.21
C ILE A 165 -21.12 -14.42 7.69
N GLU A 166 -21.97 -13.56 8.24
CA GLU A 166 -23.30 -13.96 8.71
C GLU A 166 -24.17 -14.51 7.58
N GLN A 167 -24.91 -15.59 7.87
CA GLN A 167 -25.71 -16.33 6.89
C GLN A 167 -26.70 -15.45 6.11
N ALA A 168 -27.20 -14.39 6.72
CA ALA A 168 -28.11 -13.42 6.10
C ALA A 168 -27.52 -12.73 4.85
N HIS A 169 -26.19 -12.64 4.76
CA HIS A 169 -25.49 -11.95 3.68
C HIS A 169 -25.03 -12.88 2.54
N HIS A 170 -25.02 -14.20 2.73
CA HIS A 170 -24.46 -15.14 1.74
C HIS A 170 -25.17 -15.13 0.39
N ALA A 171 -26.52 -15.12 0.38
CA ALA A 171 -27.28 -15.12 -0.86
C ALA A 171 -26.95 -13.86 -1.70
N ARG A 172 -26.95 -12.70 -1.04
CA ARG A 172 -26.61 -11.43 -1.67
C ARG A 172 -25.16 -11.40 -2.15
N LEU A 173 -24.24 -11.91 -1.35
CA LEU A 173 -22.83 -11.97 -1.69
C LEU A 173 -22.57 -12.88 -2.90
N GLY A 174 -23.31 -14.00 -3.03
CA GLY A 174 -23.26 -14.89 -4.18
C GLY A 174 -23.69 -14.22 -5.49
N GLU A 175 -24.80 -13.47 -5.46
CA GLU A 175 -25.26 -12.68 -6.61
C GLU A 175 -24.22 -11.65 -7.03
N LEU A 176 -23.71 -10.86 -6.08
CA LEU A 176 -22.71 -9.82 -6.34
C LEU A 176 -21.40 -10.41 -6.86
N CYS A 177 -20.94 -11.52 -6.29
CA CYS A 177 -19.74 -12.22 -6.72
C CYS A 177 -19.85 -12.72 -8.17
N SER A 178 -21.01 -13.26 -8.54
CA SER A 178 -21.27 -13.72 -9.91
C SER A 178 -21.34 -12.54 -10.88
N GLY A 179 -22.06 -11.47 -10.48
CA GLY A 179 -22.14 -10.23 -11.25
C GLY A 179 -20.79 -9.56 -11.47
N LEU A 180 -19.89 -9.59 -10.48
CA LEU A 180 -18.55 -9.00 -10.61
C LEU A 180 -17.71 -9.72 -11.67
N VAL A 181 -17.73 -11.06 -11.68
CA VAL A 181 -16.99 -11.85 -12.67
C VAL A 181 -17.56 -11.61 -14.07
N LEU A 182 -18.89 -11.57 -14.20
CA LEU A 182 -19.55 -11.29 -15.47
C LEU A 182 -19.23 -9.89 -15.98
N ALA A 183 -19.32 -8.87 -15.12
CA ALA A 183 -18.99 -7.49 -15.49
C ALA A 183 -17.55 -7.35 -16.02
N TYR A 184 -16.60 -8.09 -15.43
CA TYR A 184 -15.23 -8.13 -15.94
C TYR A 184 -15.11 -8.87 -17.29
N GLU A 185 -15.72 -10.04 -17.42
CA GLU A 185 -15.69 -10.82 -18.67
C GLU A 185 -16.37 -10.10 -19.85
N GLU A 186 -17.34 -9.22 -19.56
CA GLU A 186 -18.05 -8.39 -20.54
C GLU A 186 -17.45 -6.99 -20.74
N ASP A 187 -16.27 -6.70 -20.15
CA ASP A 187 -15.56 -5.42 -20.25
C ASP A 187 -16.39 -4.21 -19.76
N LYS A 188 -17.22 -4.42 -18.74
CA LYS A 188 -18.08 -3.40 -18.12
C LYS A 188 -17.45 -2.81 -16.87
N ALA A 189 -16.45 -1.95 -17.05
CA ALA A 189 -15.69 -1.35 -15.95
C ALA A 189 -16.56 -0.63 -14.89
N GLU A 190 -17.55 0.17 -15.31
CA GLU A 190 -18.45 0.88 -14.38
C GLU A 190 -19.28 -0.09 -13.52
N GLU A 191 -19.83 -1.14 -14.14
CA GLU A 191 -20.59 -2.17 -13.44
C GLU A 191 -19.71 -2.98 -12.48
N MET A 192 -18.46 -3.26 -12.88
CA MET A 192 -17.48 -3.92 -12.02
C MET A 192 -17.20 -3.10 -10.76
N VAL A 193 -16.97 -1.79 -10.90
CA VAL A 193 -16.69 -0.88 -9.78
C VAL A 193 -17.90 -0.77 -8.84
N GLU A 194 -19.10 -0.60 -9.39
CA GLU A 194 -20.33 -0.53 -8.59
C GLU A 194 -20.63 -1.85 -7.87
N THR A 195 -20.38 -2.98 -8.52
CA THR A 195 -20.52 -4.30 -7.89
C THR A 195 -19.49 -4.52 -6.80
N MET A 196 -18.23 -4.11 -7.01
CA MET A 196 -17.17 -4.15 -6.00
C MET A 196 -17.56 -3.33 -4.76
N LYS A 197 -18.13 -2.14 -4.94
CA LYS A 197 -18.64 -1.30 -3.84
C LYS A 197 -19.72 -2.01 -3.02
N LYS A 198 -20.66 -2.68 -3.68
CA LYS A 198 -21.71 -3.47 -3.02
C LYS A 198 -21.13 -4.68 -2.26
N ILE A 199 -20.11 -5.35 -2.81
CA ILE A 199 -19.40 -6.44 -2.13
C ILE A 199 -18.74 -5.94 -0.85
N VAL A 200 -17.99 -4.83 -0.93
CA VAL A 200 -17.33 -4.21 0.23
C VAL A 200 -18.32 -3.90 1.34
N ILE A 201 -19.47 -3.30 1.01
CA ILE A 201 -20.53 -3.01 1.99
C ILE A 201 -21.08 -4.30 2.60
N THR A 202 -21.40 -5.29 1.77
CA THR A 202 -21.98 -6.57 2.22
C THR A 202 -21.03 -7.35 3.13
N VAL A 203 -19.74 -7.40 2.79
CA VAL A 203 -18.70 -8.03 3.63
C VAL A 203 -18.55 -7.26 4.93
N ARG A 204 -18.44 -5.92 4.88
CA ARG A 204 -18.30 -5.07 6.07
C ARG A 204 -19.45 -5.28 7.07
N ASP A 205 -20.67 -5.34 6.56
CA ASP A 205 -21.88 -5.44 7.38
C ASP A 205 -22.11 -6.87 7.90
N GLY A 206 -21.63 -7.88 7.18
CA GLY A 206 -21.77 -9.29 7.55
C GLY A 206 -20.60 -9.90 8.32
N LEU A 207 -19.48 -9.20 8.52
CA LEU A 207 -18.35 -9.72 9.28
C LEU A 207 -18.72 -9.86 10.76
N SER A 208 -18.80 -11.09 11.25
CA SER A 208 -19.00 -11.39 12.66
C SER A 208 -17.65 -11.46 13.37
N GLY A 209 -17.42 -10.60 14.37
CA GLY A 209 -16.18 -10.56 15.14
C GLY A 209 -16.33 -11.26 16.49
N SER A 210 -15.66 -12.39 16.68
CA SER A 210 -15.39 -12.91 18.03
C SER A 210 -14.07 -12.33 18.55
N GLY A 211 -13.92 -12.16 19.88
CA GLY A 211 -12.77 -11.48 20.48
C GLY A 211 -11.40 -12.09 20.12
N GLU A 212 -11.35 -13.38 19.79
CA GLU A 212 -10.12 -14.10 19.41
C GLU A 212 -9.64 -13.78 17.98
N GLN A 213 -10.49 -13.17 17.14
CA GLN A 213 -10.21 -12.89 15.71
C GLN A 213 -10.06 -11.38 15.40
N ALA A 214 -9.99 -10.53 16.45
CA ALA A 214 -10.07 -9.09 16.30
C ALA A 214 -8.97 -8.52 15.37
N HIS A 215 -7.75 -9.07 15.40
CA HIS A 215 -6.64 -8.59 14.57
C HIS A 215 -6.81 -8.92 13.08
N GLU A 216 -7.28 -10.14 12.76
CA GLU A 216 -7.57 -10.56 11.40
C GLU A 216 -8.74 -9.76 10.81
N VAL A 217 -9.78 -9.54 11.62
CA VAL A 217 -10.92 -8.69 11.26
C VAL A 217 -10.45 -7.27 10.95
N LEU A 218 -9.62 -6.66 11.81
CA LEU A 218 -9.01 -5.35 11.55
C LEU A 218 -8.22 -5.34 10.24
N SER A 219 -7.48 -6.40 9.93
CA SER A 219 -6.74 -6.54 8.68
C SER A 219 -7.67 -6.51 7.46
N ILE A 220 -8.85 -7.14 7.54
CA ILE A 220 -9.88 -7.07 6.50
C ILE A 220 -10.42 -5.65 6.37
N TYR A 221 -10.71 -4.97 7.48
CA TYR A 221 -11.19 -3.58 7.46
C TYR A 221 -10.21 -2.63 6.77
N VAL A 222 -8.89 -2.82 6.92
CA VAL A 222 -7.90 -2.03 6.16
C VAL A 222 -8.08 -2.22 4.65
N VAL A 223 -8.30 -3.45 4.17
CA VAL A 223 -8.53 -3.72 2.74
C VAL A 223 -9.86 -3.12 2.27
N LEU A 224 -10.92 -3.24 3.07
CA LEU A 224 -12.22 -2.59 2.78
C LEU A 224 -12.09 -1.07 2.66
N ILE A 225 -11.32 -0.45 3.56
CA ILE A 225 -10.98 0.98 3.52
C ILE A 225 -10.21 1.31 2.25
N ALA A 226 -9.23 0.48 1.86
CA ALA A 226 -8.46 0.68 0.65
C ALA A 226 -9.36 0.72 -0.59
N ILE A 227 -10.20 -0.31 -0.77
CA ILE A 227 -11.13 -0.40 -1.90
C ILE A 227 -12.10 0.78 -1.90
N ASN A 228 -12.70 1.12 -0.75
CA ASN A 228 -13.67 2.20 -0.68
C ASN A 228 -13.04 3.59 -0.91
N ASN A 229 -11.85 3.87 -0.36
CA ASN A 229 -11.17 5.15 -0.63
C ASN A 229 -10.74 5.25 -2.08
N PHE A 230 -10.30 4.13 -2.67
CA PHE A 230 -9.98 4.08 -4.09
C PHE A 230 -11.25 4.36 -4.90
N ILE A 231 -12.30 3.54 -4.85
CA ILE A 231 -13.51 3.72 -5.69
C ILE A 231 -14.11 5.14 -5.64
N ASN A 232 -14.06 5.81 -4.48
CA ASN A 232 -14.62 7.17 -4.34
C ASN A 232 -13.63 8.30 -4.70
N ASN A 233 -12.44 7.98 -5.20
CA ASN A 233 -11.44 8.97 -5.60
C ASN A 233 -11.64 9.38 -7.09
N PRO A 234 -11.78 10.68 -7.39
CA PRO A 234 -12.10 11.17 -8.72
C PRO A 234 -10.97 11.04 -9.76
N THR A 235 -9.71 10.85 -9.36
CA THR A 235 -8.55 10.84 -10.29
C THR A 235 -8.16 9.44 -10.80
N ILE A 236 -9.05 8.46 -10.66
CA ILE A 236 -8.79 7.06 -11.06
C ILE A 236 -9.02 6.83 -12.56
N SER A 237 -9.72 7.75 -13.21
CA SER A 237 -10.11 7.66 -14.62
C SER A 237 -8.95 7.62 -15.61
N ASP A 238 -7.71 7.90 -15.16
CA ASP A 238 -6.55 8.01 -16.05
C ASP A 238 -6.02 6.65 -16.54
N SER A 239 -6.41 5.53 -15.92
CA SER A 239 -6.08 4.18 -16.40
C SER A 239 -7.08 3.12 -15.92
N PRO A 240 -8.05 2.71 -16.76
CA PRO A 240 -9.01 1.64 -16.43
C PRO A 240 -8.32 0.32 -16.04
N ILE A 241 -7.23 -0.03 -16.75
CA ILE A 241 -6.45 -1.24 -16.46
C ILE A 241 -5.86 -1.20 -15.05
N ALA A 242 -5.27 -0.07 -14.64
CA ALA A 242 -4.70 0.05 -13.31
C ALA A 242 -5.78 -0.03 -12.22
N GLN A 243 -6.96 0.54 -12.50
CA GLN A 243 -8.13 0.45 -11.63
C GLN A 243 -8.57 -1.01 -11.43
N GLU A 244 -8.73 -1.76 -12.51
CA GLU A 244 -9.08 -3.18 -12.46
C GLU A 244 -8.06 -3.98 -11.66
N ILE A 245 -6.77 -3.83 -11.97
CA ILE A 245 -5.69 -4.56 -11.28
C ILE A 245 -5.71 -4.25 -9.78
N PHE A 246 -5.80 -2.99 -9.40
CA PHE A 246 -5.80 -2.60 -7.98
C PHE A 246 -6.97 -3.22 -7.24
N LEU A 247 -8.18 -3.13 -7.80
CA LEU A 247 -9.40 -3.68 -7.21
C LEU A 247 -9.34 -5.20 -7.08
N VAL A 248 -8.85 -5.91 -8.10
CA VAL A 248 -8.71 -7.37 -8.11
C VAL A 248 -7.68 -7.82 -7.06
N VAL A 249 -6.54 -7.13 -6.96
CA VAL A 249 -5.49 -7.43 -5.97
C VAL A 249 -6.01 -7.23 -4.56
N CYS A 250 -6.73 -6.13 -4.30
CA CYS A 250 -7.35 -5.88 -3.00
C CYS A 250 -8.42 -6.93 -2.67
N LEU A 251 -9.31 -7.27 -3.62
CA LEU A 251 -10.33 -8.29 -3.43
C LEU A 251 -9.72 -9.65 -3.10
N GLN A 252 -8.65 -10.04 -3.80
CA GLN A 252 -7.95 -11.29 -3.53
C GLN A 252 -7.31 -11.27 -2.14
N ARG A 253 -6.72 -10.15 -1.70
CA ARG A 253 -6.15 -10.04 -0.35
C ARG A 253 -7.22 -10.19 0.71
N MET A 254 -8.36 -9.52 0.54
CA MET A 254 -9.52 -9.64 1.42
C MET A 254 -10.01 -11.08 1.52
N ALA A 255 -10.21 -11.75 0.38
CA ALA A 255 -10.63 -13.15 0.34
C ALA A 255 -9.60 -14.09 1.01
N GLY A 256 -8.31 -13.80 0.85
CA GLY A 256 -7.23 -14.53 1.53
C GLY A 256 -7.30 -14.41 3.06
N LEU A 257 -7.49 -13.18 3.58
CA LEU A 257 -7.62 -12.92 5.01
C LEU A 257 -8.86 -13.60 5.61
N ILE A 258 -9.98 -13.58 4.89
CA ILE A 258 -11.20 -14.30 5.28
C ILE A 258 -10.94 -15.80 5.35
N GLY A 259 -10.27 -16.37 4.34
CA GLY A 259 -9.88 -17.78 4.35
C GLY A 259 -8.89 -18.16 5.47
N GLU A 260 -8.08 -17.20 5.97
CA GLU A 260 -7.22 -17.40 7.13
C GLU A 260 -8.03 -17.46 8.44
N ILE A 261 -9.06 -16.62 8.59
CA ILE A 261 -9.99 -16.65 9.73
C ILE A 261 -10.75 -17.97 9.77
N ASP A 262 -11.33 -18.39 8.65
CA ASP A 262 -12.11 -19.63 8.57
C ASP A 262 -11.28 -20.89 8.87
N LYS A 263 -9.96 -20.87 8.66
CA LYS A 263 -9.08 -21.99 9.03
C LYS A 263 -8.80 -22.06 10.52
N ARG A 264 -8.99 -20.96 11.24
CA ARG A 264 -8.75 -20.83 12.69
C ARG A 264 -10.04 -20.96 13.52
N ALA A 265 -11.20 -20.80 12.88
CA ALA A 265 -12.54 -21.02 13.44
C ALA A 265 -13.00 -22.48 13.31
#